data_AF-A0A1Q8JK49-F1
#
_entry.id   AF-A0A1Q8JK49-F1
#
_cell.length_a   1.000
_cell.length_b   1.000
_cell.length_c   1.000
_cell.angle_alpha   90.00
_cell.angle_beta   90.00
_cell.angle_gamma   90.00
#
_symmetry.space_group_name_H-M   'P 1'
#
loop_
_entity.id
_entity.type
_entity.pdbx_description
1 polymer ?
#
loop_
_entity_poly.entity_id
_entity_poly.type
_entity_poly.pdbx_seq_one_letter_code
_entity_poly.pdbx_strand_id
1 'polypeptide(L)'
;MVRLWSLPASPLVVALGYPLFLLVVLGYLAGRAGLLDDPGAHRPLLRRIAAGGVAVSVAGAVPAALTAVGVLAVPPVTGGLLLALQVLTGVAGGAGYAALFALRGLRAEAAPGRIVRAVASAGRRSLTCYLLNSALVALLLQPDLVGLGPSAGTAGALLVAAFVWTATVLLADRLERAGRPGPADALLHRLVHRRPLPEPR
;
A
#
# COMPACT_ATOMS: atom_id res chain seq x y z
N MET A 1 22.45 -23.19 5.27
CA MET A 1 21.33 -24.16 5.31
C MET A 1 20.20 -23.80 6.31
N VAL A 2 20.28 -22.70 7.07
CA VAL A 2 19.21 -22.25 8.02
C VAL A 2 18.03 -21.53 7.32
N ARG A 3 18.14 -21.25 6.00
CA ARG A 3 17.20 -20.39 5.27
C ARG A 3 15.91 -21.05 4.77
N LEU A 4 15.84 -22.39 4.65
CA LEU A 4 14.69 -23.05 4.03
C LEU A 4 13.55 -23.32 5.03
N TRP A 5 13.89 -23.57 6.29
CA TRP A 5 12.93 -23.86 7.36
C TRP A 5 12.21 -22.62 7.91
N SER A 6 12.78 -21.42 7.72
CA SER A 6 12.15 -20.15 8.12
C SER A 6 11.17 -19.59 7.08
N LEU A 7 11.11 -20.17 5.87
CA LEU A 7 10.22 -19.73 4.79
C LEU A 7 8.72 -19.84 5.13
N PRO A 8 8.20 -20.93 5.75
CA PRO A 8 6.81 -20.96 6.20
C PRO A 8 6.60 -20.18 7.51
N ALA A 9 7.65 -20.00 8.32
CA ALA A 9 7.57 -19.26 9.57
C ALA A 9 7.45 -17.75 9.34
N SER A 10 8.07 -17.19 8.29
CA SER A 10 8.02 -15.74 8.04
C SER A 10 6.62 -15.20 7.76
N PRO A 11 5.75 -15.80 6.91
CA PRO A 11 4.39 -15.31 6.73
C PRO A 11 3.55 -15.46 8.01
N LEU A 12 3.77 -16.52 8.81
CA LEU A 12 3.10 -16.70 10.10
C LEU A 12 3.54 -15.63 11.12
N VAL A 13 4.84 -15.35 11.22
CA VAL A 13 5.40 -14.29 12.08
C VAL A 13 4.91 -12.92 11.62
N VAL A 14 4.80 -12.66 10.32
CA VAL A 14 4.21 -11.42 9.82
C VAL A 14 2.71 -11.35 10.14
N ALA A 15 1.97 -12.44 9.93
CA ALA A 15 0.53 -12.47 10.19
C ALA A 15 0.18 -12.32 11.68
N LEU A 16 0.98 -12.90 12.58
CA LEU A 16 0.79 -12.86 14.03
C LEU A 16 1.48 -11.64 14.68
N GLY A 17 2.59 -11.18 14.12
CA GLY A 17 3.40 -10.09 14.65
C GLY A 17 2.97 -8.70 14.18
N TYR A 18 2.24 -8.60 13.06
CA TYR A 18 1.66 -7.34 12.61
C TYR A 18 0.22 -7.20 13.11
N PRO A 19 -0.26 -5.95 13.31
CA PRO A 19 -1.62 -5.66 13.78
C PRO A 19 -2.68 -5.88 12.68
N LEU A 20 -2.64 -7.01 11.97
CA LEU A 20 -3.54 -7.33 10.87
C LEU A 20 -4.99 -7.39 11.36
N PHE A 21 -5.23 -8.07 12.49
CA PHE A 21 -6.56 -8.13 13.08
C PHE A 21 -7.13 -6.73 13.37
N LEU A 22 -6.30 -5.84 13.94
CA LEU A 22 -6.68 -4.45 14.18
C LEU A 22 -7.05 -3.72 12.88
N LEU A 23 -6.24 -3.88 11.83
CA LEU A 23 -6.53 -3.31 10.50
C LEU A 23 -7.85 -3.83 9.92
N VAL A 24 -8.13 -5.13 10.03
CA VAL A 24 -9.38 -5.73 9.54
C VAL A 24 -10.57 -5.19 10.32
N VAL A 25 -10.50 -5.13 11.65
CA VAL A 25 -11.58 -4.60 12.49
C VAL A 25 -11.81 -3.12 12.19
N LEU A 26 -10.76 -2.30 12.10
CA LEU A 26 -10.89 -0.90 11.73
C LEU A 26 -11.49 -0.71 10.35
N GLY A 27 -11.05 -1.50 9.36
CA GLY A 27 -11.61 -1.49 8.01
C GLY A 27 -13.08 -1.88 7.99
N TYR A 28 -13.46 -2.93 8.72
CA TYR A 28 -14.86 -3.35 8.85
C TYR A 28 -15.72 -2.28 9.51
N LEU A 29 -15.27 -1.70 10.63
CA LEU A 29 -15.99 -0.63 11.32
C LEU A 29 -16.13 0.61 10.42
N ALA A 30 -15.09 0.94 9.67
CA ALA A 30 -15.11 2.06 8.74
C ALA A 30 -16.10 1.83 7.59
N GLY A 31 -16.11 0.62 7.01
CA GLY A 31 -17.08 0.22 5.98
C GLY A 31 -18.51 0.20 6.52
N ARG A 32 -18.73 -0.37 7.71
CA ARG A 32 -20.04 -0.39 8.37
C ARG A 32 -20.57 1.02 8.66
N ALA A 33 -19.68 1.97 8.96
CA ALA A 33 -20.05 3.37 9.17
C ALA A 33 -20.26 4.15 7.86
N GLY A 34 -20.05 3.55 6.68
CA GLY A 34 -20.21 4.20 5.39
C GLY A 34 -19.23 5.36 5.16
N LEU A 35 -18.09 5.36 5.85
CA LEU A 35 -17.13 6.47 5.84
C LEU A 35 -16.60 6.81 4.45
N LEU A 36 -16.51 5.80 3.57
CA LEU A 36 -16.06 5.93 2.19
C LEU A 36 -17.20 5.85 1.16
N ASP A 37 -18.40 5.45 1.58
CA ASP A 37 -19.58 5.35 0.71
C ASP A 37 -20.22 6.74 0.52
N ASP A 38 -20.36 7.51 1.60
CA ASP A 38 -20.66 8.94 1.55
C ASP A 38 -19.61 9.73 2.35
N PRO A 39 -18.43 9.98 1.75
CA PRO A 39 -17.39 10.77 2.40
C PRO A 39 -17.82 12.24 2.57
N GLY A 40 -18.85 12.70 1.83
CA GLY A 40 -19.40 14.04 1.91
C GLY A 40 -20.05 14.32 3.26
N ALA A 41 -20.88 13.40 3.75
CA ALA A 41 -21.50 13.48 5.08
C ALA A 41 -20.48 13.44 6.23
N HIS A 42 -19.33 12.78 6.02
CA HIS A 42 -18.34 12.52 7.07
C HIS A 42 -17.11 13.45 7.03
N ARG A 43 -17.16 14.56 6.27
CA ARG A 43 -16.04 15.51 6.10
C ARG A 43 -15.30 15.91 7.39
N PRO A 44 -15.97 16.35 8.48
CA PRO A 44 -15.26 16.78 9.69
C PRO A 44 -14.54 15.61 10.38
N LEU A 45 -15.16 14.42 10.39
CA LEU A 45 -14.57 13.21 10.95
C LEU A 45 -13.36 12.76 10.11
N LEU A 46 -13.49 12.72 8.79
CA LEU A 46 -12.39 12.38 7.88
C LEU A 46 -11.21 13.34 8.03
N ARG A 47 -11.44 14.64 8.25
CA ARG A 47 -10.35 15.61 8.51
C ARG A 47 -9.62 15.32 9.83
N ARG A 48 -10.35 14.94 10.88
CA ARG A 48 -9.76 14.56 12.17
C ARG A 48 -8.97 13.26 12.06
N ILE A 49 -9.50 12.25 11.38
CA ILE A 49 -8.79 10.98 11.13
C ILE A 49 -7.53 11.23 10.29
N ALA A 50 -7.64 12.03 9.22
CA ALA A 50 -6.51 12.43 8.39
C ALA A 50 -5.40 13.11 9.19
N ALA A 51 -5.74 14.20 9.91
CA ALA A 51 -4.76 14.96 10.66
C ALA A 51 -4.17 14.16 11.84
N GLY A 52 -5.04 13.55 12.65
CA GLY A 52 -4.63 12.78 13.82
C GLY A 52 -3.86 11.52 13.45
N GLY A 53 -4.35 10.75 12.48
CA GLY A 53 -3.71 9.50 12.05
C GLY A 53 -2.32 9.72 11.45
N VAL A 54 -2.18 10.73 10.57
CA VAL A 54 -0.87 11.10 10.01
C VAL A 54 0.06 11.63 11.10
N ALA A 55 -0.41 12.53 11.97
CA ALA A 55 0.42 13.08 13.05
C ALA A 55 0.93 11.99 14.00
N VAL A 56 0.07 11.07 14.42
CA VAL A 56 0.43 9.93 15.28
C VAL A 56 1.43 9.00 14.58
N SER A 57 1.20 8.70 13.30
CA SER A 57 2.12 7.86 12.52
C SER A 57 3.50 8.49 12.38
N VAL A 58 3.57 9.79 12.05
CA VAL A 58 4.84 10.51 11.96
C VAL A 58 5.53 10.55 13.32
N ALA A 59 4.83 10.93 14.39
CA ALA A 59 5.40 10.98 15.74
C ALA A 59 5.96 9.63 16.19
N GLY A 60 5.26 8.53 15.92
CA GLY A 60 5.75 7.19 16.26
C GLY A 60 6.91 6.69 15.38
N ALA A 61 7.04 7.21 14.15
CA ALA A 61 8.14 6.85 13.26
C ALA A 61 9.43 7.64 13.51
N VAL A 62 9.34 8.84 14.09
CA VAL A 62 10.51 9.73 14.32
C VAL A 62 11.63 9.05 15.12
N PRO A 63 11.37 8.39 16.27
CA PRO A 63 12.45 7.77 17.04
C PRO A 63 13.20 6.70 16.25
N ALA A 64 12.48 5.82 15.56
CA ALA A 64 13.06 4.77 14.74
C ALA A 64 13.84 5.34 13.55
N ALA A 65 13.34 6.41 12.91
CA ALA A 65 14.05 7.10 11.84
C ALA A 65 15.36 7.73 12.33
N LEU A 66 15.34 8.38 13.50
CA LEU A 66 16.53 8.97 14.12
C LEU A 66 17.57 7.91 14.51
N THR A 67 17.13 6.73 14.99
CA THR A 67 18.02 5.59 15.22
C THR A 67 18.62 5.08 13.89
N ALA A 68 17.82 4.99 12.83
CA ALA A 68 18.27 4.49 11.52
C ALA A 68 19.34 5.38 10.87
N VAL A 69 19.32 6.70 11.10
CA VAL A 69 20.36 7.63 10.62
C VAL A 69 21.50 7.84 11.61
N GLY A 70 21.52 7.10 12.73
CA GLY A 70 22.59 7.12 13.73
C GLY A 70 22.57 8.32 14.67
N VAL A 71 21.51 9.13 14.69
CA VAL A 71 21.36 10.26 15.62
C VAL A 71 21.08 9.77 17.04
N LEU A 72 20.31 8.69 17.18
CA LEU A 72 20.03 8.06 18.47
C LEU A 72 20.75 6.71 18.56
N ALA A 73 21.63 6.57 19.54
CA ALA A 73 22.21 5.28 19.92
C ALA A 73 21.25 4.58 20.90
N VAL A 74 20.64 3.48 20.46
CA VAL A 74 19.60 2.78 21.21
C VAL A 74 19.98 1.29 21.33
N PRO A 75 19.88 0.68 22.52
CA PRO A 75 20.14 -0.75 22.69
C PRO A 75 19.21 -1.60 21.81
N PRO A 76 19.62 -2.82 21.40
CA PRO A 76 18.86 -3.64 20.45
C PRO A 76 17.40 -3.89 20.84
N VAL A 77 17.14 -4.16 22.13
CA VAL A 77 15.78 -4.40 22.65
C VAL A 77 14.90 -3.16 22.50
N THR A 78 15.41 -2.00 22.90
CA THR A 78 14.70 -0.72 22.79
C THR A 78 14.50 -0.34 21.32
N GLY A 79 15.47 -0.60 20.44
CA GLY A 79 15.32 -0.42 19.00
C GLY A 79 14.18 -1.27 18.41
N GLY A 80 14.06 -2.53 18.84
CA GLY A 80 12.93 -3.39 18.48
C GLY A 80 11.58 -2.86 18.95
N LEU A 81 11.50 -2.31 20.17
CA LEU A 81 10.28 -1.68 20.69
C LEU A 81 9.90 -0.41 19.92
N LEU A 82 10.88 0.41 19.53
CA LEU A 82 10.63 1.59 18.69
C LEU A 82 10.10 1.21 17.30
N LEU A 83 10.62 0.12 16.71
CA LEU A 83 10.08 -0.42 15.46
C LEU A 83 8.65 -0.94 15.63
N ALA A 84 8.37 -1.65 16.73
CA ALA A 84 7.01 -2.11 17.03
C ALA A 84 6.04 -0.94 17.22
N LEU A 85 6.48 0.11 17.92
CA LEU A 85 5.72 1.36 18.08
C LEU A 85 5.43 2.00 16.71
N GLN A 86 6.44 2.12 15.85
CA GLN A 86 6.28 2.64 14.49
C GLN A 86 5.26 1.83 13.67
N VAL A 87 5.30 0.49 13.77
CA VAL A 87 4.33 -0.38 13.08
C VAL A 87 2.91 -0.13 13.60
N LEU A 88 2.73 -0.03 14.91
CA LEU A 88 1.42 0.24 15.53
C LEU A 88 0.88 1.63 15.17
N THR A 89 1.68 2.68 15.28
CA THR A 89 1.25 4.03 14.89
C THR A 89 1.07 4.15 13.37
N GLY A 90 1.76 3.33 12.59
CA GLY A 90 1.56 3.19 11.14
C GLY A 90 0.13 2.76 10.77
N VAL A 91 -0.56 2.00 11.63
CA VAL A 91 -1.99 1.65 11.43
C VAL A 91 -2.85 2.91 11.39
N ALA A 92 -2.61 3.85 12.33
CA ALA A 92 -3.28 5.14 12.34
C ALA A 92 -2.92 5.98 11.10
N GLY A 93 -1.67 5.88 10.63
CA GLY A 93 -1.22 6.49 9.38
C GLY A 93 -1.99 5.97 8.16
N GLY A 94 -2.21 4.66 8.07
CA GLY A 94 -3.01 4.04 7.01
C GLY A 94 -4.44 4.57 6.98
N ALA A 95 -5.11 4.64 8.14
CA ALA A 95 -6.44 5.25 8.27
C ALA A 95 -6.42 6.75 7.89
N GLY A 96 -5.39 7.48 8.30
CA GLY A 96 -5.18 8.87 7.95
C GLY A 96 -5.04 9.09 6.43
N TYR A 97 -4.25 8.26 5.75
CA TYR A 97 -4.11 8.30 4.28
C TYR A 97 -5.41 7.96 3.57
N ALA A 98 -6.14 6.93 4.02
CA ALA A 98 -7.45 6.59 3.46
C ALA A 98 -8.42 7.77 3.56
N ALA A 99 -8.49 8.43 4.72
CA ALA A 99 -9.33 9.61 4.92
C ALA A 99 -8.87 10.82 4.08
N LEU A 100 -7.56 11.04 3.93
CA LEU A 100 -7.02 12.07 3.03
C LEU A 100 -7.41 11.82 1.58
N PHE A 101 -7.29 10.57 1.10
CA PHE A 101 -7.66 10.21 -0.26
C PHE A 101 -9.16 10.33 -0.49
N ALA A 102 -10.01 9.98 0.48
CA ALA A 102 -11.46 10.20 0.40
C ALA A 102 -11.79 11.70 0.25
N LEU A 103 -11.19 12.55 1.09
CA LEU A 103 -11.37 14.01 1.02
C LEU A 103 -10.82 14.64 -0.27
N ARG A 104 -9.77 14.06 -0.85
CA ARG A 104 -9.23 14.49 -2.15
C ARG A 104 -10.09 13.98 -3.31
N GLY A 105 -10.62 12.76 -3.20
CA GLY A 105 -11.57 12.17 -4.14
C GLY A 105 -12.81 13.05 -4.34
N LEU A 106 -13.42 13.50 -3.24
CA LEU A 106 -14.55 14.44 -3.27
C LEU A 106 -14.29 15.72 -4.09
N ARG A 107 -13.05 16.22 -4.08
CA ARG A 107 -12.67 17.41 -4.88
C ARG A 107 -12.39 17.03 -6.33
N ALA A 108 -11.80 15.86 -6.54
CA ALA A 108 -11.41 15.36 -7.84
C ALA A 108 -12.60 14.89 -8.68
N GLU A 109 -13.71 14.47 -8.06
CA GLU A 109 -14.96 14.14 -8.75
C GLU A 109 -15.58 15.35 -9.47
N ALA A 110 -15.47 16.54 -8.89
CA ALA A 110 -16.00 17.76 -9.49
C ALA A 110 -15.27 18.16 -10.79
N ALA A 111 -13.97 17.85 -10.90
CA ALA A 111 -13.16 18.12 -12.10
C ALA A 111 -11.91 17.21 -12.13
N PRO A 112 -12.01 15.97 -12.65
CA PRO A 112 -10.91 15.03 -12.58
C PRO A 112 -9.80 15.42 -13.57
N GLY A 113 -8.71 15.99 -13.07
CA GLY A 113 -7.53 16.33 -13.86
C GLY A 113 -6.85 15.11 -14.49
N ARG A 114 -5.97 15.34 -15.48
CA ARG A 114 -5.30 14.27 -16.24
C ARG A 114 -4.53 13.28 -15.33
N ILE A 115 -3.87 13.80 -14.30
CA ILE A 115 -3.12 12.98 -13.33
C ILE A 115 -4.06 12.07 -12.54
N VAL A 116 -5.19 12.60 -12.04
CA VAL A 116 -6.19 11.81 -11.31
C VAL A 116 -6.72 10.68 -12.19
N ARG A 117 -7.03 10.97 -13.47
CA ARG A 117 -7.49 9.95 -14.42
C ARG A 117 -6.45 8.87 -14.68
N ALA A 118 -5.18 9.25 -14.83
CA ALA A 118 -4.09 8.29 -15.00
C ALA A 118 -3.94 7.38 -13.77
N VAL A 119 -3.94 7.93 -12.55
CA VAL A 119 -3.87 7.14 -11.31
C VAL A 119 -5.12 6.24 -11.17
N ALA A 120 -6.31 6.76 -11.48
CA ALA A 120 -7.54 5.97 -11.47
C ALA A 120 -7.50 4.82 -12.47
N SER A 121 -6.86 5.00 -13.63
CA SER A 121 -6.69 3.94 -14.63
C SER A 121 -5.80 2.79 -14.15
N ALA A 122 -4.80 3.10 -13.31
CA ALA A 122 -3.98 2.11 -12.62
C ALA A 122 -4.79 1.38 -11.55
N GLY A 123 -5.65 2.09 -10.81
CA GLY A 123 -6.59 1.49 -9.85
C GLY A 123 -7.56 0.50 -10.50
N ARG A 124 -8.08 0.81 -11.69
CA ARG A 124 -8.94 -0.10 -12.48
C ARG A 124 -8.22 -1.37 -12.99
N ARG A 125 -6.88 -1.39 -12.93
CA ARG A 125 -6.03 -2.50 -13.40
C ARG A 125 -5.06 -2.91 -12.30
N SER A 126 -5.56 -2.91 -11.05
CA SER A 126 -4.75 -2.99 -9.85
C SER A 126 -3.95 -4.29 -9.79
N LEU A 127 -4.51 -5.42 -10.24
CA LEU A 127 -3.79 -6.70 -10.23
C LEU A 127 -2.61 -6.68 -11.20
N THR A 128 -2.82 -6.21 -12.44
CA THR A 128 -1.73 -6.06 -13.41
C THR A 128 -0.65 -5.12 -12.86
N CYS A 129 -1.04 -3.95 -12.35
CA CYS A 129 -0.08 -2.97 -11.84
C CYS A 129 0.69 -3.52 -10.64
N TYR A 130 0.02 -4.22 -9.73
CA TYR A 130 0.65 -4.88 -8.59
C TYR A 130 1.70 -5.89 -9.04
N LEU A 131 1.34 -6.82 -9.94
CA LEU A 131 2.26 -7.84 -10.43
C LEU A 131 3.47 -7.24 -11.15
N LEU A 132 3.25 -6.22 -11.99
CA LEU A 132 4.33 -5.52 -12.66
C LEU A 132 5.23 -4.79 -11.67
N ASN A 133 4.66 -4.06 -10.71
CA ASN A 133 5.45 -3.33 -9.71
C ASN A 133 6.30 -4.29 -8.87
N SER A 134 5.70 -5.37 -8.37
CA SER A 134 6.41 -6.40 -7.60
C SER A 134 7.52 -7.06 -8.41
N ALA A 135 7.24 -7.47 -9.65
CA ALA A 135 8.23 -8.11 -10.51
C ALA A 135 9.38 -7.17 -10.88
N LEU A 136 9.07 -5.93 -11.28
CA LEU A 136 10.07 -4.95 -11.69
C LEU A 136 10.94 -4.47 -10.53
N VAL A 137 10.35 -4.19 -9.36
CA VAL A 137 11.13 -3.81 -8.17
C VAL A 137 12.03 -4.96 -7.73
N ALA A 138 11.52 -6.20 -7.72
CA ALA A 138 12.32 -7.38 -7.40
C ALA A 138 13.47 -7.56 -8.41
N LEU A 139 13.19 -7.47 -9.70
CA LEU A 139 14.21 -7.58 -10.76
C LEU A 139 15.31 -6.52 -10.63
N LEU A 140 14.92 -5.27 -10.37
CA LEU A 140 15.84 -4.14 -10.32
C LEU A 140 16.71 -4.13 -9.06
N LEU A 141 16.14 -4.47 -7.90
CA LEU A 141 16.84 -4.38 -6.62
C LEU A 141 17.54 -5.68 -6.21
N GLN A 142 17.15 -6.84 -6.74
CA GLN A 142 17.78 -8.10 -6.38
C GLN A 142 19.24 -8.13 -6.85
N PRO A 143 20.21 -8.45 -5.96
CA PRO A 143 21.64 -8.46 -6.27
C PRO A 143 22.02 -9.34 -7.46
N ASP A 144 21.42 -10.52 -7.58
CA ASP A 144 21.74 -11.51 -8.61
C ASP A 144 21.09 -11.23 -9.97
N LEU A 145 20.31 -10.16 -10.09
CA LEU A 145 19.61 -9.76 -11.31
C LEU A 145 20.22 -8.47 -11.86
N VAL A 146 19.51 -7.34 -11.79
CA VAL A 146 20.08 -6.04 -12.20
C VAL A 146 20.98 -5.47 -11.09
N GLY A 147 20.73 -5.85 -9.84
CA GLY A 147 21.66 -5.58 -8.73
C GLY A 147 21.79 -4.12 -8.33
N LEU A 148 20.76 -3.29 -8.52
CA LEU A 148 20.79 -1.89 -8.05
C LEU A 148 20.66 -1.78 -6.52
N GLY A 149 20.11 -2.79 -5.85
CA GLY A 149 19.84 -2.75 -4.41
C GLY A 149 21.08 -2.46 -3.54
N PRO A 150 22.19 -3.21 -3.68
CA PRO A 150 23.40 -3.03 -2.86
C PRO A 150 24.02 -1.63 -2.95
N SER A 151 23.96 -0.98 -4.12
CA SER A 151 24.59 0.33 -4.36
C SER A 151 23.64 1.52 -4.20
N ALA A 152 22.33 1.31 -4.27
CA ALA A 152 21.33 2.39 -4.25
C ALA A 152 21.06 2.96 -2.84
N GLY A 153 21.29 2.16 -1.79
CA GLY A 153 20.86 2.49 -0.43
C GLY A 153 19.34 2.72 -0.34
N THR A 154 18.86 3.20 0.82
CA THR A 154 17.42 3.42 1.04
C THR A 154 16.82 4.47 0.10
N ALA A 155 17.55 5.57 -0.13
CA ALA A 155 17.08 6.65 -0.99
C ALA A 155 16.99 6.22 -2.46
N GLY A 156 18.01 5.52 -2.98
CA GLY A 156 17.97 5.01 -4.35
C GLY A 156 16.92 3.92 -4.55
N ALA A 157 16.70 3.05 -3.55
CA ALA A 157 15.60 2.09 -3.60
C ALA A 157 14.22 2.76 -3.70
N LEU A 158 14.01 3.87 -2.96
CA LEU A 158 12.79 4.68 -3.09
C LEU A 158 12.64 5.31 -4.47
N LEU A 159 13.73 5.81 -5.06
CA LEU A 159 13.72 6.35 -6.43
C LEU A 159 13.36 5.28 -7.47
N VAL A 160 13.94 4.08 -7.34
CA VAL A 160 13.60 2.94 -8.21
C VAL A 160 12.11 2.59 -8.07
N ALA A 161 11.61 2.48 -6.84
CA ALA A 161 10.20 2.19 -6.60
C ALA A 161 9.28 3.27 -7.19
N ALA A 162 9.62 4.55 -7.02
CA ALA A 162 8.85 5.66 -7.58
C ALA A 162 8.87 5.65 -9.12
N PHE A 163 10.02 5.34 -9.73
CA PHE A 163 10.15 5.19 -11.18
C PHE A 163 9.28 4.05 -11.72
N VAL A 164 9.36 2.86 -11.10
CA VAL A 164 8.56 1.69 -11.50
C VAL A 164 7.06 2.00 -11.35
N TRP A 165 6.66 2.59 -10.23
CA TRP A 165 5.27 3.00 -10.01
C TRP A 165 4.79 3.99 -11.08
N THR A 166 5.59 4.98 -11.41
CA THR A 166 5.26 5.97 -12.46
C THR A 166 5.13 5.30 -13.83
N ALA A 167 6.05 4.39 -14.18
CA ALA A 167 6.01 3.66 -15.44
C ALA A 167 4.76 2.77 -15.55
N THR A 168 4.37 2.09 -14.47
CA THR A 168 3.17 1.25 -14.44
C THR A 168 1.88 2.08 -14.52
N VAL A 169 1.81 3.26 -13.87
CA VAL A 169 0.70 4.20 -14.02
C VAL A 169 0.57 4.70 -15.46
N LEU A 170 1.68 5.05 -16.11
CA LEU A 170 1.68 5.49 -17.52
C LEU A 170 1.24 4.36 -18.46
N LEU A 171 1.65 3.12 -18.19
CA LEU A 171 1.19 1.95 -18.94
C LEU A 171 -0.32 1.74 -18.77
N ALA A 172 -0.83 1.83 -17.54
CA ALA A 172 -2.27 1.72 -17.29
C ALA A 172 -3.08 2.80 -18.00
N ASP A 173 -2.58 4.03 -18.02
CA ASP A 173 -3.20 5.17 -18.71
C ASP A 173 -3.16 4.98 -20.25
N ARG A 174 -2.11 4.36 -20.80
CA ARG A 174 -2.08 3.94 -22.21
C ARG A 174 -3.09 2.84 -22.53
N LEU A 175 -3.21 1.84 -21.67
CA LEU A 175 -4.20 0.77 -21.82
C LEU A 175 -5.63 1.31 -21.74
N GLU A 176 -5.88 2.26 -20.84
CA GLU A 176 -7.14 2.96 -20.73
C GLU A 176 -7.49 3.71 -22.00
N ARG A 177 -6.56 4.50 -22.55
CA ARG A 177 -6.75 5.19 -23.84
C ARG A 177 -6.99 4.24 -25.00
N ALA A 178 -6.43 3.02 -24.94
CA ALA A 178 -6.65 1.97 -25.94
C ALA A 178 -7.92 1.14 -25.69
N GLY A 179 -8.69 1.42 -24.63
CA GLY A 179 -9.88 0.63 -24.27
C GLY A 179 -9.58 -0.82 -23.84
N ARG A 180 -8.35 -1.11 -23.41
CA ARG A 180 -7.91 -2.48 -23.08
C ARG A 180 -7.89 -2.72 -21.57
N PRO A 181 -8.37 -3.88 -21.09
CA PRO A 181 -8.22 -4.25 -19.69
C PRO A 181 -6.75 -4.59 -19.37
N GLY A 182 -6.41 -4.60 -18.08
CA GLY A 182 -5.14 -5.17 -17.63
C GLY A 182 -5.09 -6.67 -17.94
N PRO A 183 -3.98 -7.23 -18.47
CA PRO A 183 -3.90 -8.64 -18.83
C PRO A 183 -4.17 -9.58 -17.66
N ALA A 184 -3.64 -9.27 -16.47
CA ALA A 184 -3.85 -10.09 -15.28
C ALA A 184 -5.29 -9.94 -14.75
N ASP A 185 -5.82 -8.72 -14.75
CA ASP A 185 -7.21 -8.44 -14.35
C ASP A 185 -8.20 -9.17 -15.28
N ALA A 186 -7.95 -9.17 -16.59
CA ALA A 186 -8.74 -9.90 -17.58
C ALA A 186 -8.65 -11.42 -17.38
N LEU A 187 -7.47 -11.94 -17.05
CA LEU A 187 -7.29 -13.36 -16.72
C LEU A 187 -8.07 -13.73 -15.46
N LEU A 188 -7.96 -12.94 -14.39
CA LEU A 188 -8.69 -13.16 -13.15
C LEU A 188 -10.21 -13.16 -13.39
N HIS A 189 -10.73 -12.15 -14.08
CA HIS A 189 -12.15 -12.05 -14.40
C HIS A 189 -12.63 -13.27 -15.20
N ARG A 190 -11.84 -13.74 -16.17
CA ARG A 190 -12.13 -14.99 -16.91
C ARG A 190 -12.15 -16.21 -16.01
N LEU A 191 -11.21 -16.35 -15.06
CA LEU A 191 -11.14 -17.52 -14.18
C LEU A 191 -12.26 -17.55 -13.15
N VAL A 192 -12.63 -16.40 -12.58
CA VAL A 192 -13.68 -16.31 -11.55
C VAL A 192 -15.07 -16.46 -12.18
N HIS A 193 -15.34 -15.79 -13.30
CA HIS A 193 -16.69 -15.74 -13.88
C HIS A 193 -16.98 -16.88 -14.89
N ARG A 194 -16.01 -17.78 -15.13
CA ARG A 194 -16.24 -19.00 -15.92
C ARG A 194 -17.00 -20.10 -15.17
N ARG A 195 -17.23 -19.97 -13.86
CA ARG A 195 -18.05 -20.92 -13.10
C ARG A 195 -19.47 -20.37 -12.93
N PRO A 196 -20.50 -20.92 -13.62
CA PRO A 196 -21.87 -20.69 -13.20
C PRO A 196 -22.02 -21.26 -11.78
N LEU A 197 -22.53 -20.45 -10.85
CA LEU A 197 -22.98 -20.95 -9.56
C LEU A 197 -24.06 -22.02 -9.83
N PRO A 198 -24.05 -23.19 -9.16
CA PRO A 198 -25.18 -24.10 -9.22
C PRO A 198 -26.42 -23.34 -8.74
N GLU A 199 -27.49 -23.31 -9.54
CA GLU A 199 -28.74 -22.75 -9.07
C GLU A 199 -29.22 -23.52 -7.82
N PRO A 200 -29.63 -22.82 -6.75
CA PRO A 200 -30.27 -23.47 -5.61
C PRO A 200 -31.58 -24.12 -6.10
N ARG A 201 -31.71 -25.43 -5.89
CA ARG A 201 -32.99 -26.15 -6.03
C ARG A 201 -33.90 -25.87 -4.86
#